data_AF-A0A959Z7P3-F1
#
_entry.id   AF-A0A959Z7P3-F1
#
_cell.length_a   1.000
_cell.length_b   1.000
_cell.length_c   1.000
_cell.angle_alpha   90.00
_cell.angle_beta   90.00
_cell.angle_gamma   90.00
#
_symmetry.space_group_name_H-M   'P 1'
#
loop_
_entity.id
_entity.type
_entity.pdbx_description
1 polymer ?
#
loop_
_entity_poly.entity_id
_entity_poly.type
_entity_poly.pdbx_seq_one_letter_code
_entity_poly.pdbx_strand_id
1 'polypeptide(L)'
;MKSFTKLSLVGLLAVSALAFAAETLTVDKLVQKREDLDGKTVTVSGVVSNFSAKTSKAGNKYTTFTLKGSNTTLSAYTQGHIEKAPKNGDEVEITGIFRKEKVVNPDFTVKNEVDFTAKKDTKNGIKIVKRKDDK
;
A
#
# COMPACT_ATOMS: atom_id res chain seq x y z
N MET A 1 -68.80 -5.82 -0.10
CA MET A 1 -67.47 -5.41 0.41
C MET A 1 -66.73 -6.63 0.94
N LYS A 2 -65.79 -7.18 0.16
CA LYS A 2 -64.81 -8.17 0.65
C LYS A 2 -63.46 -7.89 -0.03
N SER A 3 -62.48 -7.62 0.81
CA SER A 3 -61.09 -7.29 0.53
C SER A 3 -60.35 -8.45 -0.14
N PHE A 4 -59.51 -8.16 -1.13
CA PHE A 4 -58.43 -9.05 -1.56
C PHE A 4 -57.15 -8.26 -1.88
N THR A 5 -56.35 -8.13 -0.83
CA THR A 5 -54.91 -8.38 -0.73
C THR A 5 -53.99 -7.91 -1.88
N LYS A 6 -53.20 -6.87 -1.57
CA LYS A 6 -52.03 -6.42 -2.33
C LYS A 6 -50.93 -7.48 -2.28
N LEU A 7 -50.48 -7.97 -3.44
CA LEU A 7 -49.29 -8.82 -3.55
C LEU A 7 -48.12 -7.96 -4.07
N SER A 8 -47.40 -7.28 -3.17
CA SER A 8 -46.12 -6.66 -3.49
C SER A 8 -45.02 -7.71 -3.40
N LEU A 9 -44.56 -8.20 -4.55
CA LEU A 9 -43.40 -9.08 -4.65
C LEU A 9 -42.14 -8.21 -4.70
N VAL A 10 -41.55 -7.92 -3.54
CA VAL A 10 -40.23 -7.28 -3.44
C VAL A 10 -39.17 -8.37 -3.59
N GLY A 11 -38.59 -8.47 -4.78
CA GLY A 11 -37.44 -9.34 -5.06
C GLY A 11 -36.19 -8.78 -4.40
N LEU A 12 -35.69 -9.48 -3.37
CA LEU A 12 -34.46 -9.14 -2.65
C LEU A 12 -33.25 -9.60 -3.48
N LEU A 13 -32.67 -8.67 -4.26
CA LEU A 13 -31.39 -8.88 -4.95
C LEU A 13 -30.25 -8.91 -3.93
N ALA A 14 -29.83 -10.11 -3.53
CA ALA A 14 -28.65 -10.32 -2.72
C ALA A 14 -27.39 -10.12 -3.59
N VAL A 15 -26.82 -8.92 -3.58
CA VAL A 15 -25.49 -8.66 -4.16
C VAL A 15 -24.45 -9.22 -3.20
N SER A 16 -23.99 -10.45 -3.44
CA SER A 16 -22.83 -11.01 -2.73
C SER A 16 -21.57 -10.27 -3.20
N ALA A 17 -21.10 -9.31 -2.40
CA ALA A 17 -19.80 -8.69 -2.63
C ALA A 17 -18.69 -9.72 -2.37
N LEU A 18 -18.08 -10.25 -3.43
CA LEU A 18 -16.84 -11.02 -3.33
C LEU A 18 -15.75 -10.08 -2.83
N ALA A 19 -15.43 -10.17 -1.54
CA ALA A 19 -14.27 -9.52 -0.97
C ALA A 19 -13.01 -10.22 -1.50
N PHE A 20 -12.45 -9.71 -2.60
CA PHE A 20 -11.13 -10.13 -3.06
C PHE A 20 -10.10 -9.72 -2.00
N ALA A 21 -9.56 -10.71 -1.28
CA ALA A 21 -8.34 -10.51 -0.52
C ALA A 21 -7.22 -10.18 -1.53
N ALA A 22 -6.66 -8.97 -1.45
CA ALA A 22 -5.57 -8.57 -2.32
C ALA A 22 -4.37 -9.50 -2.07
N GLU A 23 -3.89 -10.17 -3.11
CA GLU A 23 -2.71 -11.04 -3.04
C GLU A 23 -1.46 -10.20 -2.66
N THR A 24 -0.68 -10.67 -1.68
CA THR A 24 0.62 -10.06 -1.38
C THR A 24 1.62 -10.39 -2.48
N LEU A 25 2.09 -9.37 -3.19
CA LEU A 25 3.09 -9.49 -4.24
C LEU A 25 4.51 -9.46 -3.66
N THR A 26 5.47 -10.04 -4.39
CA THR A 26 6.89 -9.76 -4.15
C THR A 26 7.28 -8.48 -4.89
N VAL A 27 8.34 -7.81 -4.42
CA VAL A 27 8.94 -6.64 -5.10
C VAL A 27 9.20 -6.93 -6.58
N ASP A 28 9.82 -8.06 -6.90
CA ASP A 28 10.16 -8.43 -8.28
C ASP A 28 8.91 -8.56 -9.17
N LYS A 29 7.86 -9.24 -8.67
CA LYS A 29 6.60 -9.41 -9.41
C LYS A 29 5.88 -8.08 -9.63
N LEU A 30 5.91 -7.19 -8.64
CA LEU A 30 5.27 -5.89 -8.74
C LEU A 30 5.97 -5.03 -9.81
N VAL A 31 7.31 -5.02 -9.86
CA VAL A 31 8.06 -4.29 -10.90
C VAL A 31 7.79 -4.87 -12.30
N GLN A 32 7.67 -6.19 -12.44
CA GLN A 32 7.32 -6.83 -13.71
C GLN A 32 5.93 -6.42 -14.22
N LYS A 33 4.97 -6.24 -13.31
CA LYS A 33 3.58 -5.82 -13.62
C LYS A 33 3.36 -4.32 -13.46
N ARG A 34 4.42 -3.50 -13.49
CA ARG A 34 4.35 -2.08 -13.12
C ARG A 34 3.35 -1.27 -13.98
N GLU A 35 3.19 -1.62 -15.25
CA GLU A 35 2.26 -0.92 -16.14
C GLU A 35 0.80 -1.22 -15.77
N ASP A 36 0.51 -2.47 -15.38
CA ASP A 36 -0.83 -2.93 -15.03
C ASP A 36 -1.25 -2.49 -13.61
N LEU A 37 -0.28 -2.24 -12.74
CA LEU A 37 -0.50 -1.93 -11.32
C LEU A 37 -0.42 -0.43 -11.02
N ASP A 38 -0.07 0.41 -11.99
CA ASP A 38 0.04 1.85 -11.78
C ASP A 38 -1.29 2.46 -11.31
N GLY A 39 -1.24 3.21 -10.21
CA GLY A 39 -2.38 3.83 -9.56
C GLY A 39 -3.26 2.88 -8.73
N LYS A 40 -2.97 1.57 -8.69
CA LYS A 40 -3.76 0.58 -7.94
C LYS A 40 -3.25 0.41 -6.51
N THR A 41 -4.16 0.05 -5.62
CA THR A 41 -3.80 -0.44 -4.28
C THR A 41 -3.18 -1.83 -4.41
N VAL A 42 -1.98 -1.99 -3.89
CA VAL A 42 -1.24 -3.25 -3.86
C VAL A 42 -0.77 -3.54 -2.44
N THR A 43 -0.58 -4.82 -2.16
CA THR A 43 0.14 -5.29 -0.98
C THR A 43 1.43 -5.92 -1.46
N VAL A 44 2.59 -5.49 -0.94
CA VAL A 44 3.90 -6.00 -1.35
C VAL A 44 4.78 -6.30 -0.15
N SER A 45 5.48 -7.43 -0.21
CA SER A 45 6.47 -7.85 0.78
C SER A 45 7.90 -7.65 0.28
N GLY A 46 8.80 -7.27 1.18
CA GLY A 46 10.24 -7.24 0.94
C GLY A 46 11.04 -6.80 2.16
N VAL A 47 12.35 -6.61 1.97
CA VAL A 47 13.28 -6.28 3.06
C VAL A 47 13.59 -4.79 3.09
N VAL A 48 13.44 -4.16 4.25
CA VAL A 48 13.69 -2.72 4.42
C VAL A 48 15.18 -2.41 4.31
N SER A 49 15.49 -1.31 3.62
CA SER A 49 16.83 -0.72 3.58
C SER A 49 16.72 0.79 3.41
N ASN A 50 17.79 1.53 3.73
CA ASN A 50 17.83 2.99 3.62
C ASN A 50 16.67 3.70 4.35
N PHE A 51 16.29 3.19 5.53
CA PHE A 51 15.22 3.80 6.32
C PHE A 51 15.57 5.24 6.72
N SER A 52 14.62 6.16 6.47
CA SER A 52 14.77 7.59 6.73
C SER A 52 13.45 8.21 7.15
N ALA A 53 13.36 8.69 8.39
CA ALA A 53 12.27 9.54 8.86
C ALA A 53 12.75 10.99 8.92
N LYS A 54 12.05 11.88 8.20
CA LYS A 54 12.45 13.30 8.05
C LYS A 54 11.26 14.23 8.28
N THR A 55 11.56 15.50 8.45
CA THR A 55 10.59 16.60 8.43
C THR A 55 11.01 17.55 7.33
N SER A 56 10.10 17.90 6.43
CA SER A 56 10.39 18.84 5.35
C SER A 56 10.65 20.24 5.90
N LYS A 57 11.21 21.14 5.08
CA LYS A 57 11.37 22.56 5.43
C LYS A 57 10.04 23.24 5.78
N ALA A 58 8.92 22.75 5.23
CA ALA A 58 7.57 23.24 5.51
C ALA A 58 6.93 22.60 6.76
N GLY A 59 7.68 21.79 7.53
CA GLY A 59 7.18 21.13 8.75
C GLY A 59 6.46 19.80 8.51
N ASN A 60 6.37 19.33 7.27
CA ASN A 60 5.67 18.08 6.95
C ASN A 60 6.55 16.87 7.26
N LYS A 61 6.15 16.04 8.24
CA LYS A 61 6.82 14.77 8.55
C LYS A 61 6.59 13.76 7.44
N TYR A 62 7.62 13.00 7.07
CA TYR A 62 7.49 11.90 6.13
C TYR A 62 8.52 10.82 6.42
N THR A 63 8.24 9.61 5.96
CA THR A 63 9.16 8.47 6.07
C THR A 63 9.34 7.84 4.71
N THR A 64 10.59 7.56 4.36
CA THR A 64 10.95 6.81 3.16
C THR A 64 11.89 5.66 3.49
N PHE A 65 11.82 4.62 2.68
CA PHE A 65 12.81 3.55 2.66
C PHE A 65 12.80 2.85 1.31
N THR A 66 13.81 2.03 1.06
CA THR A 66 13.90 1.13 -0.09
C THR A 66 13.46 -0.26 0.33
N LEU A 67 12.50 -0.83 -0.38
CA LEU A 67 12.07 -2.22 -0.22
C LEU A 67 12.86 -3.10 -1.21
N LYS A 68 13.67 -4.02 -0.70
CA LYS A 68 14.48 -4.95 -1.49
C LYS A 68 13.70 -6.23 -1.78
N GLY A 69 13.61 -6.57 -3.07
CA GLY A 69 13.28 -7.91 -3.55
C GLY A 69 14.53 -8.75 -3.72
N SER A 70 14.42 -9.78 -4.54
CA SER A 70 15.55 -10.64 -4.87
C SER A 70 16.50 -9.97 -5.86
N ASN A 71 15.94 -9.33 -6.90
CA ASN A 71 16.70 -8.74 -8.00
C ASN A 71 16.42 -7.25 -8.20
N THR A 72 15.27 -6.77 -7.72
CA THR A 72 14.86 -5.37 -7.88
C THR A 72 14.56 -4.69 -6.55
N THR A 73 14.35 -3.38 -6.61
CA THR A 73 14.00 -2.56 -5.45
C THR A 73 12.81 -1.65 -5.78
N LEU A 74 12.09 -1.26 -4.74
CA LEU A 74 11.02 -0.28 -4.78
C LEU A 74 11.30 0.84 -3.79
N SER A 75 10.80 2.03 -4.10
CA SER A 75 10.69 3.11 -3.10
C SER A 75 9.41 2.91 -2.30
N ALA A 76 9.47 3.14 -1.00
CA ALA A 76 8.31 3.16 -0.13
C ALA A 76 8.23 4.53 0.54
N TYR A 77 7.04 5.12 0.53
CA TYR A 77 6.78 6.45 1.07
C TYR A 77 5.51 6.46 1.93
N THR A 78 5.57 7.16 3.06
CA THR A 78 4.38 7.59 3.80
C THR A 78 4.53 9.02 4.28
N GLN A 79 3.44 9.76 4.25
CA GLN A 79 3.31 10.97 5.04
C GLN A 79 3.24 10.59 6.53
N GLY A 80 3.95 11.34 7.37
CA GLY A 80 4.08 11.08 8.82
C GLY A 80 5.30 10.23 9.20
N HIS A 81 5.45 10.04 10.51
CA HIS A 81 6.41 9.10 11.11
C HIS A 81 5.68 7.83 11.54
N ILE A 82 6.33 6.68 11.41
CA ILE A 82 5.76 5.38 11.75
C ILE A 82 6.02 5.11 13.24
N GLU A 83 4.96 4.91 14.03
CA GLU A 83 5.08 4.68 15.48
C GLU A 83 5.96 3.46 15.80
N LYS A 84 5.71 2.34 15.11
CA LYS A 84 6.52 1.11 15.19
C LYS A 84 7.40 1.01 13.95
N ALA A 85 8.39 1.89 13.86
CA ALA A 85 9.28 1.94 12.70
C ALA A 85 10.01 0.60 12.46
N PRO A 86 10.09 0.13 11.21
CA PRO A 86 10.98 -0.97 10.85
C PRO A 86 12.44 -0.50 10.88
N LYS A 87 13.36 -1.44 11.08
CA LYS A 87 14.80 -1.24 10.94
C LYS A 87 15.28 -1.74 9.58
N ASN A 88 16.46 -1.31 9.16
CA ASN A 88 17.12 -1.89 7.98
C ASN A 88 17.34 -3.40 8.22
N GLY A 89 16.89 -4.21 7.26
CA GLY A 89 16.91 -5.67 7.31
C GLY A 89 15.64 -6.32 7.87
N ASP A 90 14.68 -5.55 8.40
CA ASP A 90 13.36 -6.08 8.73
C ASP A 90 12.63 -6.48 7.43
N GLU A 91 11.91 -7.60 7.47
CA GLU A 91 10.96 -7.97 6.42
C GLU A 91 9.60 -7.36 6.75
N VAL A 92 9.03 -6.65 5.78
CA VAL A 92 7.78 -5.91 5.94
C VAL A 92 6.84 -6.19 4.79
N GLU A 93 5.55 -6.11 5.08
CA GLU A 93 4.48 -6.02 4.11
C GLU A 93 3.91 -4.60 4.14
N ILE A 94 3.87 -3.95 2.98
CA ILE A 94 3.27 -2.62 2.82
C ILE A 94 2.03 -2.72 1.94
N THR A 95 0.95 -2.08 2.37
CA THR A 95 -0.25 -1.88 1.56
C THR A 95 -0.37 -0.41 1.22
N GLY A 96 -0.48 -0.08 -0.07
CA GLY A 96 -0.49 1.29 -0.53
C GLY A 96 -0.79 1.41 -2.01
N ILE A 97 -0.79 2.65 -2.51
CA ILE A 97 -0.97 2.92 -3.94
C ILE A 97 0.39 2.79 -4.63
N PHE A 98 0.47 1.91 -5.61
CA PHE A 98 1.65 1.82 -6.45
C PHE A 98 1.65 2.92 -7.51
N ARG A 99 2.81 3.53 -7.73
CA ARG A 99 3.08 4.50 -8.79
C ARG A 99 4.31 4.04 -9.55
N LYS A 100 4.17 3.76 -10.84
CA LYS A 100 5.33 3.45 -11.68
C LYS A 100 6.28 4.65 -11.76
N GLU A 101 5.72 5.85 -11.81
CA GLU A 101 6.44 7.12 -11.79
C GLU A 101 5.63 8.17 -11.01
N LYS A 102 6.32 8.98 -10.21
CA LYS A 102 5.76 10.09 -9.45
C LYS A 102 6.69 11.29 -9.55
N VAL A 103 6.24 12.31 -10.27
CA VAL A 103 6.93 13.60 -10.35
C VAL A 103 6.71 14.31 -9.02
N VAL A 104 7.79 14.53 -8.26
CA VAL A 104 7.76 15.23 -6.97
C VAL A 104 7.97 16.72 -7.17
N ASN A 105 8.90 17.07 -8.07
CA ASN A 105 9.13 18.41 -8.57
C ASN A 105 9.69 18.31 -10.02
N PRO A 106 9.85 19.42 -10.76
CA PRO A 106 10.30 19.38 -12.15
C PRO A 106 11.61 18.62 -12.39
N ASP A 107 12.51 18.58 -11.41
CA ASP A 107 13.85 17.98 -11.52
C ASP A 107 13.96 16.61 -10.81
N PHE A 108 12.88 16.12 -10.17
CA PHE A 108 12.91 14.92 -9.36
C PHE A 108 11.66 14.06 -9.56
N THR A 109 11.87 12.90 -10.17
CA THR A 109 10.86 11.85 -10.36
C THR A 109 11.28 10.60 -9.60
N VAL A 110 10.39 10.08 -8.77
CA VAL A 110 10.56 8.78 -8.11
C VAL A 110 9.92 7.71 -8.99
N LYS A 111 10.62 6.58 -9.18
CA LYS A 111 10.13 5.44 -9.95
C LYS A 111 9.81 4.28 -9.02
N ASN A 112 8.78 3.52 -9.40
CA ASN A 112 8.29 2.35 -8.68
C ASN A 112 8.13 2.61 -7.17
N GLU A 113 7.27 3.57 -6.82
CA GLU A 113 6.98 3.94 -5.44
C GLU A 113 5.68 3.29 -4.97
N VAL A 114 5.66 2.76 -3.75
CA VAL A 114 4.42 2.46 -3.03
C VAL A 114 4.18 3.55 -1.99
N ASP A 115 3.11 4.30 -2.17
CA ASP A 115 2.63 5.29 -1.21
C ASP A 115 1.64 4.62 -0.24
N PHE A 116 2.12 4.33 0.96
CA PHE A 116 1.35 3.65 2.01
C PHE A 116 0.83 4.63 3.08
N THR A 117 0.67 5.91 2.71
CA THR A 117 0.05 6.91 3.59
C THR A 117 -1.34 6.48 4.02
N ALA A 118 -1.57 6.43 5.35
CA ALA A 118 -2.87 6.11 5.93
C ALA A 118 -3.91 7.19 5.59
N LYS A 119 -5.09 6.78 5.12
CA LYS A 119 -6.26 7.64 4.90
C LYS A 119 -7.46 7.05 5.64
N LYS A 120 -8.45 7.89 5.96
CA LYS A 120 -9.59 7.55 6.84
C LYS A 120 -10.36 6.28 6.43
N ASP A 121 -10.24 5.85 5.17
CA ASP A 121 -10.98 4.71 4.62
C ASP A 121 -10.09 3.73 3.82
N THR A 122 -8.76 3.78 4.00
CA THR A 122 -7.85 2.86 3.29
C THR A 122 -7.19 1.86 4.24
N LYS A 123 -6.93 0.65 3.73
CA LYS A 123 -6.11 -0.35 4.42
C LYS A 123 -4.60 -0.06 4.30
N ASN A 124 -4.24 1.18 3.97
CA ASN A 124 -2.85 1.55 3.74
C ASN A 124 -2.06 1.46 5.04
N GLY A 125 -0.83 0.99 4.94
CA GLY A 125 0.05 0.91 6.08
C GLY A 125 1.16 -0.09 5.88
N ILE A 126 1.81 -0.40 6.99
CA ILE A 126 2.96 -1.28 7.06
C ILE A 126 2.76 -2.28 8.19
N LYS A 127 3.12 -3.53 7.92
CA LYS A 127 3.19 -4.60 8.89
C LYS A 127 4.60 -5.19 8.86
N ILE A 128 5.22 -5.30 10.04
CA ILE A 128 6.50 -5.99 10.17
C ILE A 128 6.22 -7.49 10.24
N VAL A 129 6.72 -8.23 9.25
CA VAL A 129 6.54 -9.68 9.13
C VAL A 129 7.63 -10.40 9.90
N LYS A 130 8.87 -9.93 9.78
CA LYS A 130 10.02 -10.47 10.49
C LYS A 130 10.97 -9.35 10.89
N ARG A 131 11.40 -9.35 12.14
CA ARG A 131 12.47 -8.47 12.61
C ARG A 131 13.83 -9.06 12.24
N LYS A 132 14.78 -8.21 11.85
CA LYS A 132 16.18 -8.61 11.83
C LYS A 132 16.60 -8.86 13.28
N ASP A 133 17.14 -10.05 13.56
CA ASP A 133 17.70 -10.33 14.88
C ASP A 133 18.85 -9.35 15.15
N ASP A 134 18.76 -8.62 16.26
CA ASP A 134 19.85 -7.78 16.76
C ASP A 134 20.94 -8.75 17.27
N LYS A 135 21.94 -9.06 16.43
CA LYS A 135 23.19 -9.74 16.85
C LYS A 135 24.22 -8.71 17.27
#